data_AF-A0A6G4HQ56-F1
#
_entry.id   AF-A0A6G4HQ56-F1
#
_cell.length_a   1.000
_cell.length_b   1.000
_cell.length_c   1.000
_cell.angle_alpha   90.00
_cell.angle_beta   90.00
_cell.angle_gamma   90.00
#
_symmetry.space_group_name_H-M   'P 1'
#
loop_
_entity.id
_entity.type
_entity.pdbx_description
1 polymer ?
#
loop_
_entity_poly.entity_id
_entity_poly.type
_entity_poly.pdbx_seq_one_letter_code
_entity_poly.pdbx_strand_id
1 'polypeptide(L)'
;MAKGIDISMHNGTVNFSAVKSSGCNIVIIKATEGVDYVDPYLNQHYNGAKAQGLNIGFYHFMSEKTSPTQQAVDFWNTIKGKQFNIIPTLDIETNNMGRSSKAISDRCIEFLEKFKSLSGYNCLIYTGGYFGRDNLDSRVKKYKGWIAHYGVNTPMQTGFVAVGHQYTEDGYINGISTRVDLNNFTDGIFIGKATNPVETKEMKIQNMLVTIGYPIGPSGVDGIIGNGTITAIKAFQKDCNLTVDGIVATNTLDRLTKEYNKKMGIKEEVKKEEYNMETLVLYFGDLDALSALIVAQKNGGALMRMSDYDPNKIKAKKIIRIGGPNADATGKDRFETFKAAGKLL
;
A
#
# COMPACT_ATOMS: atom_id res chain seq x y z
N MET A 1 -11.75 7.43 20.99
CA MET A 1 -11.44 8.51 20.02
C MET A 1 -9.95 8.79 20.08
N ALA A 2 -9.28 8.84 18.94
CA ALA A 2 -7.87 9.17 18.84
C ALA A 2 -7.69 10.70 18.81
N LYS A 3 -6.73 11.22 19.57
CA LYS A 3 -6.36 12.64 19.52
C LYS A 3 -5.45 12.88 18.32
N GLY A 4 -5.71 13.96 17.61
CA GLY A 4 -4.87 14.39 16.49
C GLY A 4 -4.74 15.90 16.40
N ILE A 5 -3.80 16.31 15.56
CA ILE A 5 -3.61 17.70 15.14
C ILE A 5 -3.70 17.77 13.62
N ASP A 6 -4.01 18.94 13.12
CA ASP A 6 -3.75 19.29 11.73
C ASP A 6 -2.85 20.52 11.65
N ILE A 7 -1.96 20.51 10.65
CA ILE A 7 -0.86 21.48 10.56
C ILE A 7 -0.60 21.90 9.11
N SER A 8 -0.02 23.08 8.96
CA SER A 8 0.40 23.70 7.69
C SER A 8 1.68 24.51 7.90
N MET A 9 2.16 25.18 6.85
CA MET A 9 3.27 26.14 6.96
C MET A 9 3.13 27.16 8.11
N HIS A 10 1.92 27.46 8.57
CA HIS A 10 1.68 28.38 9.69
C HIS A 10 2.22 27.86 11.04
N ASN A 11 2.41 26.55 11.19
CA ASN A 11 2.95 25.96 12.41
C ASN A 11 4.48 25.88 12.42
N GLY A 12 5.14 26.23 11.31
CA GLY A 12 6.60 26.23 11.19
C GLY A 12 7.23 24.87 11.53
N THR A 13 8.33 24.90 12.29
CA THR A 13 9.03 23.68 12.70
C THR A 13 8.36 23.01 13.89
N VAL A 14 8.08 21.71 13.77
CA VAL A 14 7.38 20.91 14.78
C VAL A 14 8.30 19.83 15.35
N ASN A 15 8.37 19.71 16.68
CA ASN A 15 8.98 18.58 17.36
C ASN A 15 7.95 17.45 17.55
N PHE A 16 7.91 16.52 16.58
CA PHE A 16 6.93 15.43 16.57
C PHE A 16 7.11 14.42 17.71
N SER A 17 8.30 14.31 18.31
CA SER A 17 8.50 13.44 19.47
C SER A 17 7.72 13.98 20.67
N ALA A 18 7.81 15.29 20.92
CA ALA A 18 7.03 15.96 21.96
C ALA A 18 5.51 15.95 21.67
N VAL A 19 5.11 16.10 20.40
CA VAL A 19 3.71 15.96 19.99
C VAL A 19 3.17 14.56 20.32
N LYS A 20 3.94 13.51 19.99
CA LYS A 20 3.57 12.12 20.30
C LYS A 20 3.49 11.90 21.81
N SER A 21 4.47 12.40 22.58
CA SER A 21 4.46 12.35 24.04
C SER A 21 3.30 13.12 24.68
N SER A 22 2.71 14.08 23.97
CA SER A 22 1.48 14.79 24.39
C SER A 22 0.20 13.98 24.15
N GLY A 23 0.32 12.75 23.64
CA GLY A 23 -0.80 11.83 23.40
C GLY A 23 -1.45 11.97 22.02
N CYS A 24 -0.91 12.81 21.14
CA CYS A 24 -1.38 12.92 19.76
C CYS A 24 -0.83 11.77 18.93
N ASN A 25 -1.73 11.05 18.25
CA ASN A 25 -1.38 9.87 17.45
C ASN A 25 -1.72 10.04 15.96
N ILE A 26 -2.40 11.13 15.60
CA ILE A 26 -2.80 11.47 14.24
C ILE A 26 -2.27 12.87 13.90
N VAL A 27 -1.67 13.02 12.72
CA VAL A 27 -1.26 14.30 12.15
C VAL A 27 -1.81 14.38 10.73
N ILE A 28 -2.65 15.38 10.45
CA ILE A 28 -3.14 15.67 9.10
C ILE A 28 -2.41 16.92 8.58
N ILE A 29 -1.73 16.81 7.44
CA ILE A 29 -0.77 17.83 6.99
C ILE A 29 -1.32 18.51 5.73
N LYS A 30 -1.30 19.84 5.67
CA LYS A 30 -1.60 20.58 4.44
C LYS A 30 -0.65 20.15 3.33
N ALA A 31 -1.19 19.71 2.20
CA ALA A 31 -0.37 19.35 1.05
C ALA A 31 -0.42 20.42 -0.03
N THR A 32 -1.62 20.83 -0.44
CA THR A 32 -1.83 21.75 -1.55
C THR A 32 -3.02 22.69 -1.29
N GLU A 33 -3.07 23.78 -2.03
CA GLU A 33 -4.18 24.74 -2.03
C GLU A 33 -4.42 25.21 -3.46
N GLY A 34 -5.65 25.14 -3.97
CA GLY A 34 -5.89 25.52 -5.35
C GLY A 34 -4.98 24.79 -6.35
N VAL A 35 -4.59 25.48 -7.41
CA VAL A 35 -3.69 24.93 -8.43
C VAL A 35 -2.29 25.50 -8.23
N ASP A 36 -1.27 24.68 -8.46
CA ASP A 36 0.17 24.99 -8.42
C ASP A 36 0.79 25.35 -7.05
N TYR A 37 -0.01 25.50 -5.98
CA TYR A 37 0.54 25.70 -4.63
C TYR A 37 0.73 24.38 -3.88
N VAL A 38 1.96 24.14 -3.44
CA VAL A 38 2.34 23.07 -2.51
C VAL A 38 2.80 23.71 -1.20
N ASP A 39 2.31 23.21 -0.08
CA ASP A 39 2.71 23.71 1.24
C ASP A 39 4.23 23.51 1.43
N PRO A 40 5.01 24.57 1.71
CA PRO A 40 6.46 24.49 1.77
C PRO A 40 6.97 23.64 2.95
N TYR A 41 6.17 23.43 3.98
CA TYR A 41 6.51 22.59 5.14
C TYR A 41 6.05 21.13 5.01
N LEU A 42 5.29 20.78 3.96
CA LEU A 42 4.75 19.43 3.75
C LEU A 42 5.79 18.32 3.99
N ASN A 43 6.96 18.42 3.35
CA ASN A 43 7.99 17.38 3.46
C ASN A 43 8.62 17.32 4.85
N GLN A 44 8.85 18.48 5.47
CA GLN A 44 9.40 18.54 6.83
C GLN A 44 8.43 17.92 7.84
N HIS A 45 7.15 18.29 7.75
CA HIS A 45 6.11 17.75 8.62
C HIS A 45 5.90 16.26 8.40
N TYR A 46 5.83 15.82 7.13
CA TYR A 46 5.68 14.42 6.79
C TYR A 46 6.83 13.57 7.33
N ASN A 47 8.08 13.98 7.08
CA ASN A 47 9.25 13.23 7.52
C ASN A 47 9.34 13.18 9.05
N GLY A 48 9.04 14.28 9.73
CA GLY A 48 9.04 14.34 11.19
C GLY A 48 7.96 13.47 11.81
N ALA A 49 6.72 13.52 11.30
CA ALA A 49 5.62 12.67 11.77
C ALA A 49 5.90 11.19 11.51
N LYS A 50 6.43 10.87 10.32
CA LYS A 50 6.79 9.50 9.93
C LYS A 50 7.88 8.92 10.82
N ALA A 51 8.92 9.69 11.14
CA ALA A 51 10.01 9.25 12.02
C ALA A 51 9.53 8.87 13.43
N GLN A 52 8.40 9.41 13.86
CA GLN A 52 7.78 9.06 15.15
C GLN A 52 6.70 7.98 15.04
N GLY A 53 6.44 7.44 13.85
CA GLY A 53 5.41 6.43 13.62
C GLY A 53 3.99 6.93 13.92
N LEU A 54 3.73 8.23 13.68
CA LEU A 54 2.38 8.80 13.80
C LEU A 54 1.51 8.34 12.62
N ASN A 55 0.19 8.32 12.82
CA ASN A 55 -0.76 8.13 11.72
C ASN A 55 -0.85 9.42 10.92
N ILE A 56 -0.67 9.33 9.61
CA ILE A 56 -0.50 10.50 8.74
C ILE A 56 -1.68 10.59 7.79
N GLY A 57 -2.21 11.79 7.64
CA GLY A 57 -3.13 12.20 6.59
C GLY A 57 -2.66 13.46 5.88
N PHE A 58 -3.31 13.77 4.78
CA PHE A 58 -3.08 14.99 4.02
C PHE A 58 -4.40 15.66 3.71
N TYR A 59 -4.40 16.99 3.65
CA TYR A 59 -5.54 17.76 3.18
C TYR A 59 -5.18 18.70 2.03
N HIS A 60 -6.17 18.98 1.21
CA HIS A 60 -6.14 19.97 0.14
C HIS A 60 -7.15 21.09 0.44
N PHE A 61 -6.69 22.34 0.49
CA PHE A 61 -7.56 23.50 0.66
C PHE A 61 -8.19 23.90 -0.68
N MET A 62 -9.53 23.79 -0.75
CA MET A 62 -10.27 24.04 -1.98
C MET A 62 -10.31 25.53 -2.33
N SER A 63 -9.70 25.87 -3.46
CA SER A 63 -9.85 27.20 -4.05
C SER A 63 -11.17 27.35 -4.79
N GLU A 64 -11.82 28.47 -4.54
CA GLU A 64 -13.03 28.90 -5.24
C GLU A 64 -12.77 29.28 -6.70
N LYS A 65 -11.53 29.58 -7.07
CA LYS A 65 -11.21 30.24 -8.36
C LYS A 65 -10.64 29.28 -9.40
N THR A 66 -9.95 28.23 -8.97
CA THR A 66 -9.21 27.33 -9.88
C THR A 66 -10.01 26.08 -10.26
N SER A 67 -9.56 25.31 -11.25
CA SER A 67 -10.26 24.07 -11.67
C SER A 67 -10.31 23.03 -10.54
N PRO A 68 -11.47 22.46 -10.18
CA PRO A 68 -11.56 21.35 -9.22
C PRO A 68 -10.82 20.10 -9.71
N THR A 69 -10.93 19.78 -11.00
CA THR A 69 -10.20 18.68 -11.62
C THR A 69 -8.68 18.83 -11.48
N GLN A 70 -8.14 20.02 -11.76
CA GLN A 70 -6.70 20.25 -11.66
C GLN A 70 -6.22 20.22 -10.19
N GLN A 71 -7.01 20.79 -9.28
CA GLN A 71 -6.78 20.70 -7.82
C GLN A 71 -6.61 19.25 -7.35
N ALA A 72 -7.48 18.34 -7.81
CA ALA A 72 -7.39 16.92 -7.48
C ALA A 72 -6.12 16.25 -8.06
N VAL A 73 -5.70 16.65 -9.26
CA VAL A 73 -4.45 16.19 -9.88
C VAL A 73 -3.25 16.63 -9.06
N ASP A 74 -3.18 17.90 -8.69
CA ASP A 74 -2.06 18.47 -7.94
C ASP A 74 -1.97 17.86 -6.54
N PHE A 75 -3.11 17.70 -5.86
CA PHE A 75 -3.17 17.05 -4.56
C PHE A 75 -2.66 15.60 -4.64
N TRP A 76 -3.16 14.81 -5.58
CA TRP A 76 -2.71 13.42 -5.72
C TRP A 76 -1.22 13.32 -6.09
N ASN A 77 -0.75 14.11 -7.06
CA ASN A 77 0.65 14.11 -7.48
C ASN A 77 1.60 14.44 -6.33
N THR A 78 1.16 15.31 -5.42
CA THR A 78 1.93 15.73 -4.26
C THR A 78 2.05 14.64 -3.19
N ILE A 79 1.02 13.80 -3.01
CA ILE A 79 0.98 12.83 -1.90
C ILE A 79 1.19 11.36 -2.33
N LYS A 80 1.06 11.01 -3.62
CA LYS A 80 1.09 9.61 -4.10
C LYS A 80 2.34 8.80 -3.76
N GLY A 81 3.48 9.48 -3.56
CA GLY A 81 4.75 8.86 -3.16
C GLY A 81 4.96 8.80 -1.65
N LYS A 82 3.96 9.20 -0.85
CA LYS A 82 4.05 9.27 0.62
C LYS A 82 3.23 8.15 1.26
N GLN A 83 3.66 7.71 2.43
CA GLN A 83 2.90 6.79 3.27
C GLN A 83 1.88 7.54 4.10
N PHE A 84 0.63 7.13 4.02
CA PHE A 84 -0.46 7.65 4.83
C PHE A 84 -1.48 6.53 5.09
N ASN A 85 -2.21 6.66 6.20
CA ASN A 85 -3.27 5.71 6.56
C ASN A 85 -4.55 6.41 7.03
N ILE A 86 -4.56 7.74 7.05
CA ILE A 86 -5.75 8.59 7.22
C ILE A 86 -6.29 8.92 5.83
N ILE A 87 -7.61 8.91 5.69
CA ILE A 87 -8.30 9.22 4.43
C ILE A 87 -7.86 10.62 3.92
N PRO A 88 -7.45 10.77 2.63
CA PRO A 88 -7.14 12.07 2.05
C PRO A 88 -8.33 13.02 2.16
N THR A 89 -8.09 14.27 2.54
CA THR A 89 -9.16 15.20 2.91
C THR A 89 -9.28 16.34 1.91
N LEU A 90 -10.50 16.60 1.44
CA LEU A 90 -10.86 17.84 0.79
C LEU A 90 -11.35 18.81 1.87
N ASP A 91 -10.64 19.92 2.04
CA ASP A 91 -11.01 21.03 2.90
C ASP A 91 -11.82 22.05 2.07
N ILE A 92 -13.09 22.27 2.46
CA ILE A 92 -14.00 23.19 1.80
C ILE A 92 -14.75 24.04 2.84
N GLU A 93 -14.41 25.32 2.88
CA GLU A 93 -14.89 26.22 3.93
C GLU A 93 -15.25 27.63 3.47
N THR A 94 -15.02 27.98 2.20
CA THR A 94 -15.27 29.34 1.69
C THR A 94 -16.32 29.41 0.58
N ASN A 95 -17.06 30.52 0.56
CA ASN A 95 -18.02 30.87 -0.50
C ASN A 95 -18.01 32.37 -0.77
N ASN A 96 -16.82 32.95 -0.91
CA ASN A 96 -16.64 34.38 -1.20
C ASN A 96 -17.17 34.75 -2.61
N MET A 97 -17.35 33.77 -3.50
CA MET A 97 -17.93 33.96 -4.83
C MET A 97 -19.46 33.93 -4.84
N GLY A 98 -20.14 33.81 -3.70
CA GLY A 98 -21.60 33.88 -3.61
C GLY A 98 -22.33 32.78 -4.37
N ARG A 99 -21.73 31.58 -4.46
CA ARG A 99 -22.30 30.44 -5.18
C ARG A 99 -23.47 29.84 -4.41
N SER A 100 -24.40 29.25 -5.15
CA SER A 100 -25.44 28.39 -4.56
C SER A 100 -24.84 27.11 -4.00
N SER A 101 -25.54 26.50 -3.04
CA SER A 101 -25.12 25.22 -2.45
C SER A 101 -24.90 24.13 -3.51
N LYS A 102 -25.76 24.09 -4.54
CA LYS A 102 -25.60 23.16 -5.66
C LYS A 102 -24.27 23.40 -6.41
N ALA A 103 -23.93 24.65 -6.69
CA ALA A 103 -22.72 24.98 -7.45
C ALA A 103 -21.43 24.70 -6.66
N ILE A 104 -21.43 24.91 -5.34
CA ILE A 104 -20.32 24.50 -4.46
C ILE A 104 -20.19 22.97 -4.46
N SER A 105 -21.32 22.27 -4.31
CA SER A 105 -21.37 20.81 -4.31
C SER A 105 -20.93 20.21 -5.64
N ASP A 106 -21.30 20.83 -6.77
CA ASP A 106 -20.84 20.40 -8.11
C ASP A 106 -19.31 20.44 -8.20
N ARG A 107 -18.68 21.51 -7.69
CA ARG A 107 -17.20 21.63 -7.65
C ARG A 107 -16.56 20.60 -6.74
N CYS A 108 -17.16 20.33 -5.57
CA CYS A 108 -16.67 19.28 -4.67
C CYS A 108 -16.74 17.91 -5.36
N ILE A 109 -17.87 17.57 -5.97
CA ILE A 109 -18.04 16.29 -6.67
C ILE A 109 -17.03 16.13 -7.81
N GLU A 110 -16.79 17.18 -8.60
CA GLU A 110 -15.77 17.15 -9.67
C GLU A 110 -14.38 16.83 -9.11
N PHE A 111 -13.97 17.49 -8.02
CA PHE A 111 -12.71 17.17 -7.33
C PHE A 111 -12.69 15.71 -6.83
N LEU A 112 -13.75 15.28 -6.13
CA LEU A 112 -13.83 13.98 -5.47
C LEU A 112 -13.80 12.82 -6.46
N GLU A 113 -14.54 12.94 -7.56
CA GLU A 113 -14.55 11.96 -8.64
C GLU A 113 -13.21 11.90 -9.35
N LYS A 114 -12.60 13.06 -9.63
CA LYS A 114 -11.26 13.10 -10.22
C LYS A 114 -10.23 12.47 -9.30
N PHE A 115 -10.20 12.84 -8.02
CA PHE A 115 -9.26 12.29 -7.06
C PHE A 115 -9.41 10.78 -6.92
N LYS A 116 -10.65 10.27 -6.85
CA LYS A 116 -10.93 8.83 -6.81
C LYS A 116 -10.46 8.11 -8.07
N SER A 117 -10.66 8.71 -9.25
CA SER A 117 -10.19 8.13 -10.51
C SER A 117 -8.65 8.00 -10.59
N LEU A 118 -7.93 8.90 -9.91
CA LEU A 118 -6.47 8.93 -9.91
C LEU A 118 -5.85 8.00 -8.85
N SER A 119 -6.48 7.94 -7.68
CA SER A 119 -5.90 7.33 -6.47
C SER A 119 -6.56 6.02 -6.05
N GLY A 120 -7.80 5.77 -6.49
CA GLY A 120 -8.65 4.68 -6.00
C GLY A 120 -9.30 4.96 -4.63
N TYR A 121 -8.96 6.05 -3.95
CA TYR A 121 -9.50 6.39 -2.63
C TYR A 121 -10.69 7.34 -2.73
N ASN A 122 -11.68 7.18 -1.85
CA ASN A 122 -12.62 8.26 -1.56
C ASN A 122 -11.94 9.27 -0.64
N CYS A 123 -12.32 10.54 -0.71
CA CYS A 123 -11.87 11.54 0.25
C CYS A 123 -12.79 11.64 1.49
N LEU A 124 -12.24 12.24 2.53
CA LEU A 124 -12.96 12.85 3.64
C LEU A 124 -13.32 14.29 3.28
N ILE A 125 -14.41 14.82 3.83
CA ILE A 125 -14.76 16.25 3.72
C ILE A 125 -14.46 16.93 5.04
N TYR A 126 -13.53 17.87 5.05
CA TYR A 126 -13.38 18.82 6.14
C TYR A 126 -14.17 20.10 5.83
N THR A 127 -14.88 20.63 6.84
CA THR A 127 -15.63 21.87 6.73
C THR A 127 -16.06 22.40 8.11
N GLY A 128 -16.27 23.71 8.22
CA GLY A 128 -16.95 24.32 9.37
C GLY A 128 -18.41 23.85 9.49
N GLY A 129 -18.89 23.67 10.73
CA GLY A 129 -20.22 23.11 11.01
C GLY A 129 -21.36 23.84 10.28
N TYR A 130 -21.39 25.17 10.35
CA TYR A 130 -22.39 25.98 9.66
C TYR A 130 -22.22 25.93 8.13
N PHE A 131 -20.97 26.04 7.64
CA PHE A 131 -20.71 25.97 6.21
C PHE A 131 -21.18 24.64 5.62
N GLY A 132 -20.77 23.51 6.21
CA GLY A 132 -21.16 22.18 5.76
C GLY A 132 -22.66 21.91 5.84
N ARG A 133 -23.36 22.49 6.83
CA ARG A 133 -24.82 22.37 6.93
C ARG A 133 -25.51 23.13 5.79
N ASP A 134 -25.12 24.38 5.57
CA ASP A 134 -25.89 25.37 4.79
C ASP A 134 -25.45 25.51 3.33
N ASN A 135 -24.19 25.16 3.01
CA ASN A 135 -23.59 25.36 1.69
C ASN A 135 -23.36 24.04 0.93
N LEU A 136 -23.41 22.88 1.58
CA LEU A 136 -23.20 21.58 0.92
C LEU A 136 -24.50 20.78 0.86
N ASP A 137 -24.80 20.23 -0.32
CA ASP A 137 -25.99 19.43 -0.55
C ASP A 137 -25.79 17.94 -0.23
N SER A 138 -26.86 17.16 -0.33
CA SER A 138 -26.90 15.75 0.03
C SER A 138 -25.92 14.86 -0.77
N ARG A 139 -25.44 15.31 -1.93
CA ARG A 139 -24.48 14.54 -2.74
C ARG A 139 -23.11 14.50 -2.08
N VAL A 140 -22.65 15.62 -1.53
CA VAL A 140 -21.37 15.70 -0.80
C VAL A 140 -21.50 15.05 0.58
N LYS A 141 -22.67 15.14 1.23
CA LYS A 141 -22.95 14.55 2.55
C LYS A 141 -22.91 13.01 2.58
N LYS A 142 -22.79 12.34 1.43
CA LYS A 142 -22.53 10.89 1.32
C LYS A 142 -21.11 10.51 1.75
N TYR A 143 -20.17 11.45 1.71
CA TYR A 143 -18.81 11.26 2.18
C TYR A 143 -18.75 11.43 3.70
N LYS A 144 -17.72 10.86 4.34
CA LYS A 144 -17.50 11.06 5.77
C LYS A 144 -17.07 12.50 6.04
N GLY A 145 -17.45 13.04 7.20
CA GLY A 145 -17.15 14.42 7.60
C GLY A 145 -16.09 14.50 8.70
N TRP A 146 -15.21 15.50 8.61
CA TRP A 146 -14.42 16.04 9.69
C TRP A 146 -14.89 17.46 9.94
N ILE A 147 -15.60 17.68 11.05
CA ILE A 147 -16.38 18.90 11.27
C ILE A 147 -15.65 19.81 12.23
N ALA A 148 -15.37 21.04 11.82
CA ALA A 148 -14.90 22.10 12.71
C ALA A 148 -16.08 22.74 13.44
N HIS A 149 -16.08 22.65 14.77
CA HIS A 149 -17.07 23.30 15.63
C HIS A 149 -16.47 23.52 17.02
N TYR A 150 -16.04 24.74 17.28
CA TYR A 150 -15.21 25.04 18.44
C TYR A 150 -16.03 25.27 19.72
N GLY A 151 -15.39 25.03 20.87
CA GLY A 151 -16.00 25.32 22.18
C GLY A 151 -17.12 24.38 22.61
N VAL A 152 -17.32 23.27 21.88
CA VAL A 152 -18.34 22.25 22.18
C VAL A 152 -17.71 20.87 22.27
N ASN A 153 -18.34 19.95 23.01
CA ASN A 153 -17.88 18.57 23.13
C ASN A 153 -18.34 17.68 21.95
N THR A 154 -19.44 18.05 21.30
CA THR A 154 -20.03 17.31 20.18
C THR A 154 -20.28 18.28 19.05
N PRO A 155 -19.83 18.00 17.81
CA PRO A 155 -20.07 18.89 16.69
C PRO A 155 -21.57 18.95 16.38
N MET A 156 -22.01 20.07 15.81
CA MET A 156 -23.40 20.24 15.41
C MET A 156 -23.79 19.24 14.32
N GLN A 157 -25.09 18.95 14.19
CA GLN A 157 -25.57 18.14 13.08
C GLN A 157 -25.48 18.92 11.76
N THR A 158 -24.73 18.37 10.82
CA THR A 158 -24.51 18.94 9.47
C THR A 158 -25.13 18.08 8.37
N GLY A 159 -25.52 16.85 8.70
CA GLY A 159 -25.96 15.81 7.76
C GLY A 159 -24.83 14.90 7.27
N PHE A 160 -23.58 15.18 7.63
CA PHE A 160 -22.45 14.25 7.43
C PHE A 160 -22.43 13.17 8.52
N VAL A 161 -21.95 11.97 8.17
CA VAL A 161 -21.45 11.02 9.16
C VAL A 161 -20.09 11.51 9.64
N ALA A 162 -20.05 12.17 10.80
CA ALA A 162 -18.84 12.74 11.36
C ALA A 162 -17.91 11.66 11.93
N VAL A 163 -16.68 11.62 11.44
CA VAL A 163 -15.59 10.75 11.94
C VAL A 163 -14.43 11.55 12.52
N GLY A 164 -14.44 12.86 12.34
CA GLY A 164 -13.52 13.81 12.97
C GLY A 164 -14.27 15.03 13.50
N HIS A 165 -13.75 15.60 14.58
CA HIS A 165 -14.21 16.85 15.16
C HIS A 165 -13.00 17.71 15.51
N GLN A 166 -12.84 18.83 14.81
CA GLN A 166 -11.90 19.88 15.20
C GLN A 166 -12.61 20.77 16.22
N TYR A 167 -12.16 20.70 17.47
CA TYR A 167 -12.88 21.30 18.61
C TYR A 167 -12.25 22.60 19.10
N THR A 168 -11.06 22.94 18.60
CA THR A 168 -10.42 24.24 18.81
C THR A 168 -9.30 24.45 17.78
N GLU A 169 -9.13 25.69 17.34
CA GLU A 169 -7.96 26.18 16.58
C GLU A 169 -6.89 26.82 17.49
N ASP A 170 -7.25 27.09 18.75
CA ASP A 170 -6.43 27.81 19.72
C ASP A 170 -5.69 26.84 20.66
N GLY A 171 -5.36 25.65 20.18
CA GLY A 171 -4.70 24.62 20.99
C GLY A 171 -3.24 24.92 21.31
N TYR A 172 -2.76 24.29 22.39
CA TYR A 172 -1.34 24.24 22.74
C TYR A 172 -0.90 22.79 22.89
N ILE A 173 0.12 22.38 22.14
CA ILE A 173 0.75 21.06 22.22
C ILE A 173 2.26 21.25 22.36
N ASN A 174 2.87 20.53 23.31
CA ASN A 174 4.31 20.56 23.47
C ASN A 174 5.00 20.11 22.18
N GLY A 175 5.97 20.90 21.71
CA GLY A 175 6.65 20.70 20.43
C GLY A 175 6.13 21.54 19.27
N ILE A 176 5.09 22.35 19.47
CA ILE A 176 4.60 23.34 18.50
C ILE A 176 4.60 24.71 19.18
N SER A 177 5.30 25.69 18.61
CA SER A 177 5.45 27.02 19.21
C SER A 177 4.26 27.94 18.94
N THR A 178 3.46 27.64 17.94
CA THR A 178 2.24 28.37 17.58
C THR A 178 1.00 27.74 18.21
N ARG A 179 -0.15 28.39 18.05
CA ARG A 179 -1.44 27.71 18.19
C ARG A 179 -1.56 26.59 17.17
N VAL A 180 -2.33 25.55 17.51
CA VAL A 180 -2.53 24.38 16.66
C VAL A 180 -3.95 23.86 16.80
N ASP A 181 -4.48 23.41 15.68
CA ASP A 181 -5.79 22.79 15.59
C ASP A 181 -5.81 21.43 16.30
N LEU A 182 -6.79 21.24 17.19
CA LEU A 182 -6.95 20.01 17.96
C LEU A 182 -8.20 19.25 17.56
N ASN A 183 -8.01 17.94 17.42
CA ASN A 183 -9.01 17.06 16.84
C ASN A 183 -9.25 15.81 17.67
N ASN A 184 -10.50 15.35 17.66
CA ASN A 184 -10.89 14.01 18.07
C ASN A 184 -11.38 13.22 16.86
N PHE A 185 -10.83 12.03 16.66
CA PHE A 185 -11.19 11.14 15.56
C PHE A 185 -11.75 9.81 16.04
N THR A 186 -12.71 9.26 15.31
CA THR A 186 -13.12 7.85 15.43
C THR A 186 -12.30 6.98 14.48
N ASP A 187 -12.41 5.66 14.59
CA ASP A 187 -11.71 4.74 13.68
C ASP A 187 -12.18 4.89 12.22
N GLY A 188 -13.29 5.58 11.98
CA GLY A 188 -13.78 5.89 10.65
C GLY A 188 -12.87 6.80 9.82
N ILE A 189 -11.83 7.41 10.43
CA ILE A 189 -10.83 8.25 9.77
C ILE A 189 -9.79 7.45 8.97
N PHE A 190 -9.59 6.17 9.30
CA PHE A 190 -8.56 5.35 8.68
C PHE A 190 -8.99 4.83 7.29
N ILE A 191 -8.01 4.65 6.41
CA ILE A 191 -8.18 3.92 5.16
C ILE A 191 -8.27 2.43 5.51
N GLY A 192 -9.44 1.83 5.29
CA GLY A 192 -9.70 0.44 5.68
C GLY A 192 -9.95 0.29 7.18
N LYS A 193 -9.57 -0.87 7.74
CA LYS A 193 -9.53 -1.04 9.22
C LYS A 193 -8.25 -0.37 9.73
N ALA A 194 -8.27 0.16 10.95
CA ALA A 194 -7.07 0.72 11.60
C ALA A 194 -5.94 -0.31 11.57
N THR A 195 -5.04 -0.20 10.60
CA THR A 195 -3.83 -1.01 10.53
C THR A 195 -2.65 -0.08 10.57
N ASN A 196 -1.62 -0.54 11.28
CA ASN A 196 -0.29 0.06 11.26
C ASN A 196 0.09 0.39 9.81
N PRO A 197 0.78 1.51 9.57
CA PRO A 197 1.15 1.91 8.23
C PRO A 197 1.76 0.74 7.45
N VAL A 198 1.16 0.43 6.31
CA VAL A 198 1.56 -0.73 5.50
C VAL A 198 2.89 -0.38 4.83
N GLU A 199 3.96 -1.05 5.25
CA GLU A 199 5.27 -0.95 4.60
C GLU A 199 5.14 -1.39 3.12
N THR A 200 5.46 -0.48 2.20
CA THR A 200 5.41 -0.78 0.76
C THR A 200 6.56 -1.71 0.35
N LYS A 201 6.46 -2.31 -0.84
CA LYS A 201 7.54 -3.15 -1.39
C LYS A 201 8.84 -2.34 -1.53
N GLU A 202 8.74 -1.09 -1.94
CA GLU A 202 9.85 -0.16 -2.13
C GLU A 202 10.49 0.20 -0.79
N MET A 203 9.68 0.42 0.25
CA MET A 203 10.20 0.63 1.61
C MET A 203 10.94 -0.59 2.13
N LYS A 204 10.45 -1.80 1.87
CA LYS A 204 11.17 -3.04 2.20
C LYS A 204 12.53 -3.09 1.52
N ILE A 205 12.58 -2.78 0.22
CA ILE A 205 13.84 -2.74 -0.55
C ILE A 205 14.81 -1.73 0.06
N GLN A 206 14.36 -0.51 0.31
CA GLN A 206 15.16 0.56 0.91
C GLN A 206 15.65 0.18 2.32
N ASN A 207 14.78 -0.39 3.17
CA ASN A 207 15.14 -0.90 4.49
C ASN A 207 16.20 -2.00 4.40
N MET A 208 16.03 -2.97 3.50
CA MET A 208 17.00 -4.05 3.29
C MET A 208 18.36 -3.49 2.86
N LEU A 209 18.38 -2.59 1.87
CA LEU A 209 19.61 -1.96 1.36
C LEU A 209 20.36 -1.21 2.45
N VAL A 210 19.67 -0.34 3.20
CA VAL A 210 20.28 0.42 4.31
C VAL A 210 20.81 -0.54 5.38
N THR A 211 20.02 -1.55 5.76
CA THR A 211 20.39 -2.53 6.78
C THR A 211 21.67 -3.28 6.39
N ILE A 212 21.79 -3.70 5.13
CA ILE A 212 22.97 -4.42 4.68
C ILE A 212 24.16 -3.52 4.37
N GLY A 213 23.97 -2.20 4.31
CA GLY A 213 25.05 -1.21 4.28
C GLY A 213 25.15 -0.39 2.99
N TYR A 214 24.09 -0.32 2.19
CA TYR A 214 24.04 0.52 0.98
C TYR A 214 23.24 1.80 1.28
N PRO A 215 23.89 2.97 1.35
CA PRO A 215 23.22 4.24 1.61
C PRO A 215 22.29 4.62 0.46
N ILE A 216 21.01 4.89 0.78
CA ILE A 216 19.97 5.22 -0.22
C ILE A 216 19.81 6.73 -0.45
N GLY A 217 20.75 7.54 0.04
CA GLY A 217 20.74 8.99 -0.05
C GLY A 217 19.96 9.69 1.08
N PRO A 218 19.92 11.03 1.05
CA PRO A 218 19.44 11.86 2.16
C PRO A 218 17.93 11.74 2.42
N SER A 219 17.14 11.31 1.43
CA SER A 219 15.70 11.09 1.57
C SER A 219 15.35 9.92 2.50
N GLY A 220 16.30 9.01 2.74
CA GLY A 220 16.09 7.84 3.57
C GLY A 220 15.00 6.91 3.02
N VAL A 221 14.39 6.13 3.90
CA VAL A 221 13.36 5.15 3.54
C VAL A 221 12.03 5.88 3.38
N ASP A 222 11.65 6.18 2.15
CA ASP A 222 10.49 6.98 1.79
C ASP A 222 9.47 6.24 0.91
N GLY A 223 9.81 5.06 0.40
CA GLY A 223 9.02 4.26 -0.53
C GLY A 223 9.16 4.70 -1.99
N ILE A 224 10.05 5.66 -2.29
CA ILE A 224 10.30 6.18 -3.64
C ILE A 224 11.66 5.69 -4.10
N ILE A 225 11.71 4.95 -5.21
CA ILE A 225 12.96 4.54 -5.84
C ILE A 225 13.57 5.72 -6.63
N GLY A 226 14.09 6.71 -5.91
CA GLY A 226 14.77 7.87 -6.46
C GLY A 226 16.27 7.63 -6.75
N ASN A 227 16.98 8.65 -7.22
CA ASN A 227 18.40 8.54 -7.62
C ASN A 227 19.32 7.95 -6.55
N GLY A 228 19.10 8.30 -5.27
CA GLY A 228 19.86 7.72 -4.16
C GLY A 228 19.61 6.22 -4.00
N THR A 229 18.35 5.79 -4.08
CA THR A 229 17.99 4.37 -4.01
C THR A 229 18.47 3.60 -5.25
N ILE A 230 18.36 4.18 -6.45
CA ILE A 230 18.88 3.58 -7.70
C ILE A 230 20.39 3.39 -7.63
N THR A 231 21.13 4.37 -7.10
CA THR A 231 22.58 4.27 -6.88
C THR A 231 22.90 3.12 -5.92
N ALA A 232 22.15 3.00 -4.81
CA ALA A 232 22.31 1.89 -3.87
C ALA A 232 22.01 0.52 -4.51
N ILE A 233 20.95 0.41 -5.31
CA ILE A 233 20.60 -0.83 -6.03
C ILE A 233 21.73 -1.22 -6.99
N LYS A 234 22.25 -0.27 -7.77
CA LYS A 234 23.34 -0.53 -8.71
C LYS A 234 24.63 -0.96 -8.01
N ALA A 235 24.96 -0.33 -6.88
CA ALA A 235 26.10 -0.74 -6.06
C ALA A 235 25.92 -2.16 -5.54
N PHE A 236 24.75 -2.48 -4.99
CA PHE A 236 24.41 -3.83 -4.53
C PHE A 236 24.48 -4.88 -5.65
N GLN A 237 23.90 -4.59 -6.82
CA GLN A 237 23.94 -5.47 -7.98
C GLN A 237 25.39 -5.76 -8.41
N LYS A 238 26.22 -4.71 -8.47
CA LYS A 238 27.64 -4.82 -8.80
C LYS A 238 28.38 -5.72 -7.81
N ASP A 239 28.21 -5.50 -6.51
CA ASP A 239 28.88 -6.25 -5.46
C ASP A 239 28.41 -7.72 -5.40
N CYS A 240 27.21 -8.00 -5.91
CA CYS A 240 26.63 -9.34 -5.97
C CYS A 240 26.84 -10.08 -7.30
N ASN A 241 27.58 -9.50 -8.26
CA ASN A 241 27.74 -10.03 -9.64
C ASN A 241 26.41 -10.24 -10.38
N LEU A 242 25.47 -9.29 -10.24
CA LEU A 242 24.20 -9.25 -10.95
C LEU A 242 24.26 -8.23 -12.10
N THR A 243 23.26 -8.26 -12.99
CA THR A 243 23.06 -7.20 -14.00
C THR A 243 22.90 -5.85 -13.31
N VAL A 244 23.75 -4.87 -13.67
CA VAL A 244 23.78 -3.54 -13.05
C VAL A 244 22.87 -2.57 -13.80
N ASP A 245 21.56 -2.73 -13.65
CA ASP A 245 20.55 -1.91 -14.31
C ASP A 245 19.82 -0.95 -13.37
N GLY A 246 19.96 -1.13 -12.04
CA GLY A 246 19.23 -0.36 -11.03
C GLY A 246 17.78 -0.82 -10.83
N ILE A 247 17.41 -1.99 -11.39
CA ILE A 247 16.07 -2.56 -11.34
C ILE A 247 16.05 -3.74 -10.37
N VAL A 248 15.14 -3.73 -9.40
CA VAL A 248 14.97 -4.85 -8.46
C VAL A 248 14.05 -5.91 -9.04
N ALA A 249 14.55 -6.63 -10.05
CA ALA A 249 13.94 -7.84 -10.57
C ALA A 249 14.09 -9.03 -9.60
N THR A 250 13.45 -10.18 -9.88
CA THR A 250 13.40 -11.35 -8.99
C THR A 250 14.79 -11.79 -8.50
N ASN A 251 15.77 -11.91 -9.40
CA ASN A 251 17.15 -12.26 -9.06
C ASN A 251 17.81 -11.29 -8.05
N THR A 252 17.57 -9.99 -8.22
CA THR A 252 18.07 -8.93 -7.36
C THR A 252 17.35 -8.96 -6.01
N LEU A 253 16.04 -9.17 -6.01
CA LEU A 253 15.23 -9.25 -4.79
C LEU A 253 15.60 -10.49 -3.94
N ASP A 254 15.77 -11.64 -4.58
CA ASP A 254 16.14 -12.89 -3.91
C ASP A 254 17.51 -12.77 -3.26
N ARG A 255 18.49 -12.22 -4.00
CA ARG A 255 19.82 -11.99 -3.45
C ARG A 255 19.80 -10.96 -2.33
N LEU A 256 19.05 -9.87 -2.48
CA LEU A 256 18.90 -8.82 -1.47
C LEU A 256 18.31 -9.38 -0.17
N THR A 257 17.26 -10.18 -0.29
CA THR A 257 16.61 -10.86 0.84
C THR A 257 17.58 -11.80 1.55
N LYS A 258 18.38 -12.57 0.80
CA LYS A 258 19.37 -13.49 1.36
C LYS A 258 20.46 -12.76 2.17
N GLU A 259 21.05 -11.70 1.62
CA GLU A 259 22.07 -10.92 2.33
C GLU A 259 21.48 -10.19 3.55
N TYR A 260 20.25 -9.70 3.43
CA TYR A 260 19.51 -9.12 4.56
C TYR A 260 19.29 -10.13 5.68
N ASN A 261 18.75 -11.31 5.36
CA ASN A 261 18.53 -12.38 6.34
C ASN A 261 19.83 -12.82 7.01
N LYS A 262 20.91 -12.95 6.23
CA LYS A 262 22.25 -13.26 6.75
C LYS A 262 22.75 -12.19 7.72
N LYS A 263 22.59 -10.90 7.40
CA LYS A 263 22.97 -9.79 8.28
C LYS A 263 22.14 -9.75 9.56
N MET A 264 20.86 -10.06 9.47
CA MET A 264 19.92 -10.06 10.59
C MET A 264 19.95 -11.35 11.43
N GLY A 265 20.71 -12.37 11.03
CA GLY A 265 20.72 -13.67 11.71
C GLY A 265 19.41 -14.46 11.55
N ILE A 266 18.59 -14.12 10.56
CA ILE A 266 17.34 -14.81 10.25
C ILE A 266 17.68 -16.11 9.54
N LYS A 267 17.38 -17.25 10.18
CA LYS A 267 17.47 -18.56 9.52
C LYS A 267 16.34 -18.65 8.49
N GLU A 268 16.69 -18.87 7.23
CA GLU A 268 15.68 -19.08 6.18
C GLU A 268 14.79 -20.26 6.59
N GLU A 269 13.49 -20.01 6.74
CA GLU A 269 12.52 -21.10 6.72
C GLU A 269 12.61 -21.75 5.36
N VAL A 270 13.12 -22.98 5.33
CA VAL A 270 12.97 -23.84 4.17
C VAL A 270 11.47 -23.98 3.95
N LYS A 271 10.93 -23.29 2.94
CA LYS A 271 9.59 -23.56 2.44
C LYS A 271 9.59 -25.02 2.01
N LYS A 272 9.08 -25.91 2.87
CA LYS A 272 8.72 -27.26 2.46
C LYS A 272 7.74 -27.08 1.32
N GLU A 273 8.11 -27.54 0.13
CA GLU A 273 7.13 -27.65 -0.94
C GLU A 273 5.99 -28.54 -0.44
N GLU A 274 4.78 -27.99 -0.37
CA GLU A 274 3.60 -28.80 -0.13
C GLU A 274 3.31 -29.58 -1.40
N TYR A 275 3.45 -30.90 -1.29
CA TYR A 275 3.09 -31.83 -2.34
C TYR A 275 1.72 -32.42 -2.01
N ASN A 276 0.85 -32.50 -3.01
CA ASN A 276 -0.47 -33.10 -2.88
C ASN A 276 -0.39 -34.63 -2.74
N MET A 277 0.71 -35.24 -3.19
CA MET A 277 0.92 -36.69 -3.18
C MET A 277 2.40 -37.06 -3.24
N GLU A 278 2.70 -38.29 -2.81
CA GLU A 278 4.08 -38.81 -2.80
C GLU A 278 4.56 -39.16 -4.21
N THR A 279 3.76 -39.92 -4.97
CA THR A 279 4.07 -40.31 -6.35
C THR A 279 2.87 -40.10 -7.26
N LEU A 280 3.12 -39.53 -8.44
CA LEU A 280 2.17 -39.45 -9.56
C LEU A 280 2.77 -40.16 -10.77
N VAL A 281 2.03 -41.11 -11.34
CA VAL A 281 2.40 -41.75 -12.61
C VAL A 281 1.59 -41.11 -13.74
N LEU A 282 2.30 -40.58 -14.72
CA LEU A 282 1.73 -39.98 -15.91
C LEU A 282 1.85 -40.93 -17.09
N TYR A 283 0.78 -41.12 -17.86
CA TYR A 283 0.80 -41.96 -19.06
C TYR A 283 0.46 -41.15 -20.32
N PHE A 284 1.12 -41.46 -21.43
CA PHE A 284 1.01 -40.66 -22.66
C PHE A 284 -0.27 -40.96 -23.45
N GLY A 285 -0.49 -42.22 -23.85
CA GLY A 285 -1.68 -42.64 -24.58
C GLY A 285 -2.42 -43.82 -23.94
N ASP A 286 -3.61 -44.14 -24.45
CA ASP A 286 -4.47 -45.21 -23.90
C ASP A 286 -3.77 -46.57 -23.81
N LEU A 287 -2.86 -46.84 -24.76
CA LEU A 287 -2.12 -48.10 -24.81
C LEU A 287 -1.06 -48.22 -23.69
N ASP A 288 -0.65 -47.10 -23.09
CA ASP A 288 0.33 -47.04 -22.00
C ASP A 288 -0.33 -47.12 -20.60
N ALA A 289 -1.65 -46.93 -20.53
CA ALA A 289 -2.40 -46.84 -19.28
C ALA A 289 -2.24 -48.09 -18.41
N LEU A 290 -2.21 -49.29 -19.01
CA LEU A 290 -2.02 -50.54 -18.27
C LEU A 290 -0.62 -50.63 -17.63
N SER A 291 0.42 -50.31 -18.39
CA SER A 291 1.80 -50.27 -17.90
C SER A 291 1.92 -49.29 -16.73
N ALA A 292 1.30 -48.12 -16.88
CA ALA A 292 1.32 -47.08 -15.88
C ALA A 292 0.51 -47.42 -14.62
N LEU A 293 -0.61 -48.12 -14.76
CA LEU A 293 -1.41 -48.59 -13.63
C LEU A 293 -0.61 -49.52 -12.72
N ILE A 294 0.14 -50.46 -13.30
CA ILE A 294 0.93 -51.43 -12.51
C ILE A 294 2.07 -50.71 -11.78
N VAL A 295 2.76 -49.78 -12.46
CA VAL A 295 3.81 -48.95 -11.85
C VAL A 295 3.24 -48.08 -10.72
N ALA A 296 2.06 -47.50 -10.93
CA ALA A 296 1.37 -46.69 -9.92
C ALA A 296 1.00 -47.51 -8.68
N GLN A 297 0.40 -48.69 -8.86
CA GLN A 297 0.06 -49.59 -7.75
C GLN A 297 1.28 -49.98 -6.92
N LYS A 298 2.40 -50.31 -7.57
CA LYS A 298 3.64 -50.71 -6.88
C LYS A 298 4.30 -49.55 -6.13
N ASN A 299 4.27 -48.35 -6.71
CA ASN A 299 4.85 -47.15 -6.10
C ASN A 299 3.89 -46.42 -5.15
N GLY A 300 2.69 -46.97 -4.90
CA GLY A 300 1.66 -46.32 -4.06
C GLY A 300 1.21 -44.96 -4.60
N GLY A 301 1.29 -44.76 -5.92
CA GLY A 301 1.06 -43.49 -6.59
C GLY A 301 -0.31 -43.39 -7.25
N ALA A 302 -0.79 -42.16 -7.43
CA ALA A 302 -1.94 -41.89 -8.28
C ALA A 302 -1.55 -41.99 -9.76
N LEU A 303 -2.53 -42.14 -10.65
CA LEU A 303 -2.34 -42.22 -12.10
C LEU A 303 -3.11 -41.08 -12.79
N MET A 304 -2.51 -40.44 -13.78
CA MET A 304 -3.16 -39.41 -14.61
C MET A 304 -2.65 -39.43 -16.05
N ARG A 305 -3.47 -39.04 -17.02
CA ARG A 305 -3.02 -38.88 -18.41
C ARG A 305 -2.16 -37.62 -18.51
N MET A 306 -1.07 -37.68 -19.27
CA MET A 306 -0.13 -36.57 -19.45
C MET A 306 -0.82 -35.29 -19.95
N SER A 307 -1.79 -35.41 -20.85
CA SER A 307 -2.54 -34.26 -21.40
C SER A 307 -3.36 -33.50 -20.36
N ASP A 308 -3.69 -34.15 -19.25
CA ASP A 308 -4.56 -33.59 -18.21
C ASP A 308 -3.73 -33.03 -17.04
N TYR A 309 -2.42 -33.27 -17.05
CA TYR A 309 -1.52 -32.86 -15.97
C TYR A 309 -1.19 -31.37 -16.06
N ASP A 310 -1.51 -30.65 -14.98
CA ASP A 310 -1.13 -29.24 -14.79
C ASP A 310 -0.28 -29.12 -13.51
N PRO A 311 1.03 -28.78 -13.63
CA PRO A 311 1.93 -28.68 -12.48
C PRO A 311 1.57 -27.55 -11.51
N ASN A 312 0.72 -26.60 -11.93
CA ASN A 312 0.21 -25.56 -11.03
C ASN A 312 -0.98 -26.05 -10.19
N LYS A 313 -1.64 -27.15 -10.59
CA LYS A 313 -2.80 -27.73 -9.90
C LYS A 313 -2.45 -28.95 -9.07
N ILE A 314 -1.50 -29.77 -9.52
CA ILE A 314 -1.09 -31.00 -8.84
C ILE A 314 0.43 -31.07 -8.73
N LYS A 315 0.94 -31.09 -7.50
CA LYS A 315 2.34 -31.30 -7.16
C LYS A 315 2.54 -32.67 -6.55
N ALA A 316 3.45 -33.45 -7.11
CA ALA A 316 3.88 -34.74 -6.55
C ALA A 316 5.38 -34.70 -6.27
N LYS A 317 5.83 -35.34 -5.18
CA LYS A 317 7.27 -35.42 -4.88
C LYS A 317 8.03 -36.17 -5.97
N LYS A 318 7.42 -37.24 -6.48
CA LYS A 318 7.95 -38.07 -7.56
C LYS A 318 6.94 -38.12 -8.70
N ILE A 319 7.39 -37.85 -9.92
CA ILE A 319 6.60 -38.05 -11.14
C ILE A 319 7.29 -39.14 -11.96
N ILE A 320 6.55 -40.17 -12.36
CA ILE A 320 7.01 -41.24 -13.24
C ILE A 320 6.22 -41.18 -14.53
N ARG A 321 6.87 -41.15 -15.68
CA ARG A 321 6.25 -41.00 -17.00
C ARG A 321 6.35 -42.31 -17.77
N ILE A 322 5.22 -42.78 -18.29
CA ILE A 322 5.11 -44.04 -19.02
C ILE A 322 4.58 -43.78 -20.42
N GLY A 323 5.36 -44.20 -21.42
CA GLY A 323 5.05 -44.03 -22.84
C GLY A 323 5.25 -42.60 -23.35
N GLY A 324 5.37 -42.47 -24.67
CA GLY A 324 5.62 -41.20 -25.34
C GLY A 324 7.09 -40.74 -25.31
N PRO A 325 7.39 -39.58 -25.89
CA PRO A 325 8.72 -39.00 -25.92
C PRO A 325 9.14 -38.50 -24.52
N ASN A 326 10.40 -38.73 -24.16
CA ASN A 326 11.01 -38.31 -22.89
C ASN A 326 10.35 -38.92 -21.62
N ALA A 327 9.79 -40.12 -21.74
CA ALA A 327 9.23 -40.85 -20.61
C ALA A 327 10.30 -41.64 -19.86
N ASP A 328 10.08 -41.92 -18.57
CA ASP A 328 10.96 -42.72 -17.72
C ASP A 328 10.96 -44.20 -18.12
N ALA A 329 9.85 -44.69 -18.69
CA ALA A 329 9.78 -45.97 -19.38
C ALA A 329 8.97 -45.85 -20.67
N THR A 330 9.59 -46.18 -21.81
CA THR A 330 9.01 -46.11 -23.14
C THR A 330 9.68 -47.12 -24.08
N GLY A 331 9.03 -47.41 -25.20
CA GLY A 331 9.51 -48.32 -26.23
C GLY A 331 8.89 -48.01 -27.59
N LYS A 332 9.27 -48.77 -28.63
CA LYS A 332 8.76 -48.57 -29.99
C LYS A 332 7.30 -48.96 -30.14
N ASP A 333 6.82 -49.84 -29.27
CA ASP A 333 5.44 -50.28 -29.19
C ASP A 333 5.01 -50.51 -27.74
N ARG A 334 3.72 -50.84 -27.55
CA ARG A 334 3.14 -51.08 -26.22
C ARG A 334 3.78 -52.24 -25.46
N PHE A 335 4.32 -53.25 -26.15
CA PHE A 335 4.95 -54.40 -25.52
C PHE A 335 6.33 -54.03 -24.97
N GLU A 336 7.09 -53.24 -25.73
CA GLU A 336 8.36 -52.69 -25.26
C GLU A 336 8.17 -51.70 -24.12
N THR A 337 7.18 -50.81 -24.20
CA THR A 337 6.84 -49.90 -23.07
C THR A 337 6.44 -50.70 -21.82
N PHE A 338 5.67 -51.78 -21.97
CA PHE A 338 5.30 -52.64 -20.84
C PHE A 338 6.53 -53.33 -20.21
N LYS A 339 7.46 -53.85 -21.04
CA LYS A 339 8.73 -54.41 -20.55
C LYS A 339 9.61 -53.37 -19.84
N ALA A 340 9.66 -52.14 -20.36
CA ALA A 340 10.40 -51.04 -19.75
C ALA A 340 9.78 -50.64 -18.41
N ALA A 341 8.45 -50.52 -18.34
CA ALA A 341 7.71 -50.22 -17.12
C ALA A 341 7.91 -51.30 -16.05
N GLY A 342 8.04 -52.57 -16.46
CA GLY A 342 8.37 -53.69 -15.56
C GLY A 342 9.69 -53.52 -14.79
N LYS A 343 10.63 -52.70 -15.29
CA LYS A 343 11.89 -52.38 -14.58
C LYS A 343 11.73 -51.29 -13.52
N LEU A 344 10.59 -50.62 -13.49
CA LEU A 344 10.24 -49.57 -12.52
C LEU A 344 9.35 -50.11 -11.38
N LEU A 345 9.04 -51.41 -11.41
CA LEU A 345 8.40 -52.16 -10.32
C LEU A 345 9.44 -52.54 -9.27
#